data_AF-A0A942EVV1-F1
#
_entry.id   AF-A0A942EVV1-F1
#
_cell.length_a   1.000
_cell.length_b   1.000
_cell.length_c   1.000
_cell.angle_alpha   90.00
_cell.angle_beta   90.00
_cell.angle_gamma   90.00
#
_symmetry.space_group_name_H-M   'P 1'
#
loop_
_entity.id
_entity.type
_entity.pdbx_description
1 polymer ?
#
loop_
_entity_poly.entity_id
_entity_poly.type
_entity_poly.pdbx_seq_one_letter_code
_entity_poly.pdbx_strand_id
1 'polypeptide(L)'
;MARSRVKLGAVFVGWVISCFMLLVMLVGTVSLALYAGFDIAQLINGEQVIGGFYLNFALFISAFTAFFAGGYVSGRMAAVGGSINGVLVVVTSALTLFFAGTFTVIVGNALSIDVMGSIEAVTGAYRPLLMIAGVFALAGSVFGGRFGEGYIVRLDTALTLTARAQNSRQSRKTTIPESAPAAKSIPVTTPEDPRREELGRPRRAG
;
A
#
# COMPACT_ATOMS: atom_id res chain seq x y z
N MET A 1 -24.87 11.81 9.61
CA MET A 1 -24.83 11.57 8.15
C MET A 1 -23.74 10.55 7.85
N ALA A 2 -24.10 9.37 7.32
CA ALA A 2 -23.11 8.37 6.90
C ALA A 2 -22.44 8.87 5.61
N ARG A 3 -21.14 9.19 5.66
CA ARG A 3 -20.37 9.50 4.45
C ARG A 3 -20.26 8.21 3.62
N SER A 4 -20.51 8.27 2.32
CA SER A 4 -20.32 7.10 1.45
C SER A 4 -18.85 6.66 1.53
N ARG A 5 -18.63 5.36 1.71
CA ARG A 5 -17.29 4.77 1.75
C ARG A 5 -16.64 4.66 0.36
N VAL A 6 -17.43 4.91 -0.68
CA VAL A 6 -17.04 4.80 -2.09
C VAL A 6 -17.00 6.19 -2.70
N LYS A 7 -15.89 6.49 -3.40
CA LYS A 7 -15.75 7.69 -4.24
C LYS A 7 -15.49 7.25 -5.67
N LEU A 8 -16.47 7.43 -6.55
CA LEU A 8 -16.37 6.96 -7.95
C LEU A 8 -15.15 7.55 -8.68
N GLY A 9 -14.84 8.84 -8.44
CA GLY A 9 -13.67 9.49 -9.03
C GLY A 9 -12.34 8.88 -8.57
N ALA A 10 -12.25 8.40 -7.32
CA ALA A 10 -11.07 7.71 -6.83
C ALA A 10 -10.88 6.35 -7.52
N VAL A 11 -11.98 5.61 -7.70
CA VAL A 11 -12.00 4.34 -8.41
C VAL A 11 -11.57 4.53 -9.87
N PHE A 12 -12.11 5.55 -10.55
CA PHE A 12 -11.76 5.85 -11.95
C PHE A 12 -10.28 6.16 -12.12
N VAL A 13 -9.71 7.04 -11.29
CA VAL A 13 -8.27 7.37 -11.35
C VAL A 13 -7.42 6.15 -11.04
N GLY A 14 -7.79 5.36 -10.02
CA GLY A 14 -7.11 4.11 -9.70
C GLY A 14 -7.13 3.12 -10.87
N TRP A 15 -8.28 2.99 -11.54
CA TRP A 15 -8.43 2.15 -12.73
C TRP A 15 -7.53 2.60 -13.88
N VAL A 16 -7.50 3.89 -14.22
CA VAL A 16 -6.61 4.44 -15.25
C VAL A 16 -5.14 4.16 -14.93
N ILE A 17 -4.73 4.34 -13.66
CA ILE A 17 -3.36 4.07 -13.23
C ILE A 17 -3.03 2.58 -13.29
N SER A 18 -3.95 1.70 -12.91
CA SER A 18 -3.78 0.25 -13.09
C SER A 18 -3.55 -0.09 -14.57
N CYS A 19 -4.36 0.46 -15.49
CA CYS A 19 -4.19 0.22 -16.92
C CYS A 19 -2.83 0.74 -17.44
N PHE A 20 -2.44 1.95 -17.06
CA PHE A 20 -1.16 2.53 -17.46
C PHE A 20 0.03 1.72 -16.92
N MET A 21 0.03 1.37 -15.64
CA MET A 21 1.09 0.56 -15.03
C MET A 21 1.14 -0.85 -15.61
N LEU A 22 -0.01 -1.45 -15.89
CA LEU A 22 -0.07 -2.77 -16.52
C LEU A 22 0.55 -2.72 -17.91
N LEU A 23 0.23 -1.69 -18.71
CA LEU A 23 0.85 -1.49 -20.02
C LEU A 23 2.38 -1.37 -19.91
N VAL A 24 2.88 -0.51 -19.01
CA VAL A 24 4.32 -0.32 -18.80
C VAL A 24 5.00 -1.64 -18.40
N MET A 25 4.41 -2.38 -17.47
CA MET A 25 4.98 -3.65 -17.00
C MET A 25 4.94 -4.75 -18.07
N LEU A 26 3.87 -4.83 -18.86
CA LEU A 26 3.77 -5.79 -19.97
C LEU A 26 4.80 -5.48 -21.06
N VAL A 27 4.91 -4.21 -21.48
CA VAL A 27 5.92 -3.79 -22.47
C VAL A 27 7.33 -4.06 -21.94
N GLY A 28 7.60 -3.76 -20.67
CA GLY A 28 8.88 -4.04 -20.03
C GLY A 28 9.20 -5.54 -19.98
N THR A 29 8.22 -6.36 -19.60
CA THR A 29 8.36 -7.83 -19.55
C THR A 29 8.67 -8.42 -20.92
N VAL A 30 7.92 -8.01 -21.95
CA VAL A 30 8.16 -8.46 -23.33
C VAL A 30 9.51 -7.99 -23.84
N SER A 31 9.87 -6.73 -23.60
CA SER A 31 11.16 -6.17 -24.03
C SER A 31 12.35 -6.89 -23.37
N LEU A 32 12.23 -7.21 -22.08
CA LEU A 32 13.25 -7.96 -21.36
C LEU A 32 13.36 -9.41 -21.88
N ALA A 33 12.23 -10.05 -22.19
CA ALA A 33 12.22 -11.39 -22.77
C ALA A 33 12.92 -11.43 -24.13
N LEU A 34 12.64 -10.45 -25.00
CA LEU A 34 13.29 -10.29 -26.29
C LEU A 34 14.80 -10.03 -26.14
N TYR A 35 15.18 -9.15 -25.21
CA TYR A 35 16.59 -8.84 -24.93
C TYR A 35 17.37 -10.06 -24.42
N ALA A 36 16.72 -10.91 -23.61
CA ALA A 36 17.29 -12.14 -23.09
C ALA A 36 17.35 -13.28 -24.14
N GLY A 37 16.87 -13.04 -25.37
CA GLY A 37 16.92 -14.02 -26.46
C GLY A 37 15.85 -15.12 -26.38
N PHE A 38 14.76 -14.91 -25.61
CA PHE A 38 13.65 -15.85 -25.60
C PHE A 38 12.90 -15.80 -26.94
N ASP A 39 12.71 -16.96 -27.55
CA ASP A 39 11.78 -17.11 -28.68
C ASP A 39 10.35 -17.06 -28.14
N ILE A 40 9.67 -15.93 -28.39
CA ILE A 40 8.28 -15.72 -27.97
C ILE A 40 7.35 -16.78 -28.60
N ALA A 41 7.64 -17.29 -29.79
CA ALA A 41 6.81 -18.30 -30.42
C ALA A 41 6.89 -19.64 -29.67
N GLN A 42 8.08 -20.10 -29.31
CA GLN A 42 8.25 -21.32 -28.49
C GLN A 42 7.64 -21.18 -27.10
N LEU A 43 7.72 -19.97 -26.53
CA LEU A 43 7.14 -19.64 -25.24
C LEU A 43 5.60 -19.65 -25.28
N ILE A 44 5.03 -19.19 -26.40
CA ILE A 44 3.58 -19.22 -26.63
C ILE A 44 3.08 -20.66 -26.84
N ASN A 45 3.88 -21.48 -27.54
CA ASN A 45 3.51 -22.87 -27.84
C ASN A 45 3.72 -23.83 -26.67
N GLY A 46 4.23 -23.37 -25.52
CA GLY A 46 4.41 -24.19 -24.33
C GLY A 46 5.57 -25.19 -24.40
N GLU A 47 6.44 -25.07 -25.40
CA GLU A 47 7.56 -26.00 -25.62
C GLU A 47 8.70 -25.79 -24.61
N GLN A 48 8.79 -24.60 -24.00
CA GLN A 48 9.77 -24.29 -22.96
C GLN A 48 9.13 -24.22 -21.56
N VAL A 49 9.23 -25.31 -20.79
CA VAL A 49 8.69 -25.37 -19.41
C VAL A 49 9.33 -24.32 -18.49
N ILE A 50 10.65 -24.12 -18.59
CA ILE A 50 11.38 -23.14 -17.76
C ILE A 50 11.05 -21.70 -18.19
N GLY A 51 11.03 -21.42 -19.50
CA GLY A 51 10.62 -20.12 -20.03
C GLY A 51 9.19 -19.77 -19.62
N GLY A 52 8.28 -20.73 -19.73
CA GLY A 52 6.87 -20.56 -19.35
C GLY A 52 6.71 -20.17 -17.88
N PHE A 53 7.47 -20.79 -16.97
CA PHE A 53 7.46 -20.39 -15.56
C PHE A 53 7.87 -18.92 -15.35
N TYR A 54 8.95 -18.46 -15.98
CA TYR A 54 9.42 -17.07 -15.85
C TYR A 54 8.43 -16.06 -16.43
N LEU A 55 7.84 -16.36 -17.59
CA LEU A 55 6.80 -15.51 -18.18
C LEU A 55 5.59 -15.40 -17.25
N ASN A 56 5.14 -16.54 -16.72
CA ASN A 56 3.99 -16.60 -15.82
C ASN A 56 4.25 -15.80 -14.54
N PHE A 57 5.46 -15.93 -13.97
CA PHE A 57 5.88 -15.16 -12.81
C PHE A 57 5.95 -13.66 -13.11
N ALA A 58 6.47 -13.27 -14.27
CA ALA A 58 6.55 -11.87 -14.69
C ALA A 58 5.17 -11.26 -14.93
N LEU A 59 4.24 -11.99 -15.56
CA LEU A 59 2.85 -11.59 -15.74
C LEU A 59 2.14 -11.43 -14.39
N PHE A 60 2.37 -12.37 -13.47
CA PHE A 60 1.87 -12.29 -12.11
C PHE A 60 2.35 -11.02 -11.40
N ILE A 61 3.67 -10.76 -11.36
CA ILE A 61 4.23 -9.56 -10.73
C ILE A 61 3.69 -8.29 -11.40
N SER A 62 3.57 -8.29 -12.72
CA SER A 62 3.06 -7.17 -13.50
C SER A 62 1.62 -6.85 -13.11
N ALA A 63 0.75 -7.85 -13.09
CA ALA A 63 -0.65 -7.69 -12.72
C ALA A 63 -0.80 -7.24 -11.26
N PHE A 64 -0.09 -7.90 -10.34
CA PHE A 64 -0.12 -7.52 -8.93
C PHE A 64 0.32 -6.07 -8.73
N THR A 65 1.48 -5.68 -9.28
CA THR A 65 2.06 -4.35 -9.06
C THR A 65 1.23 -3.25 -9.71
N ALA A 66 0.72 -3.49 -10.91
CA ALA A 66 -0.14 -2.54 -11.59
C ALA A 66 -1.42 -2.26 -10.80
N PHE A 67 -2.11 -3.32 -10.37
CA PHE A 67 -3.33 -3.19 -9.59
C PHE A 67 -3.07 -2.69 -8.17
N PHE A 68 -1.91 -3.01 -7.58
CA PHE A 68 -1.47 -2.40 -6.33
C PHE A 68 -1.32 -0.88 -6.46
N ALA A 69 -0.68 -0.39 -7.53
CA ALA A 69 -0.53 1.04 -7.76
C ALA A 69 -1.88 1.74 -7.94
N GLY A 70 -2.77 1.18 -8.77
CA GLY A 70 -4.11 1.76 -8.95
C GLY A 70 -4.98 1.70 -7.70
N GLY A 71 -4.96 0.57 -6.98
CA GLY A 71 -5.59 0.43 -5.68
C GLY A 71 -5.06 1.47 -4.69
N TYR A 72 -3.74 1.67 -4.62
CA TYR A 72 -3.09 2.66 -3.76
C TYR A 72 -3.58 4.07 -4.05
N VAL A 73 -3.60 4.50 -5.31
CA VAL A 73 -4.05 5.85 -5.67
C VAL A 73 -5.54 6.04 -5.36
N SER A 74 -6.35 5.03 -5.67
CA SER A 74 -7.77 5.02 -5.30
C SER A 74 -7.97 5.16 -3.79
N GLY A 75 -7.22 4.41 -2.98
CA GLY A 75 -7.24 4.50 -1.52
C GLY A 75 -6.84 5.89 -1.01
N ARG A 76 -5.81 6.50 -1.61
CA ARG A 76 -5.35 7.85 -1.24
C ARG A 76 -6.40 8.92 -1.51
N MET A 77 -7.16 8.80 -2.60
CA MET A 77 -8.23 9.75 -2.95
C MET A 77 -9.53 9.50 -2.16
N ALA A 78 -9.83 8.24 -1.83
CA ALA A 78 -11.00 7.85 -1.04
C ALA A 78 -10.93 8.35 0.41
N ALA A 79 -9.72 8.41 0.99
CA ALA A 79 -9.43 8.73 2.39
C ALA A 79 -9.99 7.75 3.44
N VAL A 80 -11.14 7.11 3.18
CA VAL A 80 -11.78 6.07 3.99
C VAL A 80 -12.30 4.96 3.08
N GLY A 81 -12.19 3.70 3.51
CA GLY A 81 -12.66 2.54 2.75
C GLY A 81 -11.77 2.22 1.56
N GLY A 82 -10.46 2.38 1.69
CA GLY A 82 -9.51 2.19 0.60
C GLY A 82 -9.55 0.78 0.03
N SER A 83 -9.76 -0.24 0.87
CA SER A 83 -9.95 -1.63 0.39
C SER A 83 -11.17 -1.79 -0.51
N ILE A 84 -12.30 -1.16 -0.17
CA ILE A 84 -13.53 -1.19 -0.98
C ILE A 84 -13.29 -0.50 -2.32
N ASN A 85 -12.66 0.67 -2.31
CA ASN A 85 -12.34 1.36 -3.56
C ASN A 85 -11.30 0.59 -4.40
N GLY A 86 -10.39 -0.16 -3.76
CA GLY A 86 -9.50 -1.10 -4.44
C GLY A 86 -10.23 -2.27 -5.10
N VAL A 87 -11.20 -2.90 -4.41
CA VAL A 87 -12.07 -3.92 -5.05
C VAL A 87 -12.77 -3.33 -6.27
N LEU A 88 -13.32 -2.12 -6.13
CA LEU A 88 -14.04 -1.47 -7.22
C LEU A 88 -13.15 -1.16 -8.42
N VAL A 89 -11.85 -0.90 -8.24
CA VAL A 89 -10.90 -0.78 -9.37
C VAL A 89 -10.87 -2.07 -10.20
N VAL A 90 -10.85 -3.24 -9.56
CA VAL A 90 -10.86 -4.53 -10.26
C VAL A 90 -12.21 -4.80 -10.91
N VAL A 91 -13.31 -4.50 -10.22
CA VAL A 91 -14.66 -4.62 -10.77
C VAL A 91 -14.83 -3.74 -12.01
N THR A 92 -14.33 -2.50 -11.97
CA THR A 92 -14.33 -1.61 -13.14
C THR A 92 -13.52 -2.20 -14.29
N SER A 93 -12.32 -2.75 -14.04
CA SER A 93 -11.55 -3.45 -15.08
C SER A 93 -12.32 -4.62 -15.68
N ALA A 94 -12.98 -5.45 -14.87
CA ALA A 94 -13.76 -6.59 -15.33
C ALA A 94 -14.96 -6.16 -16.18
N LEU A 95 -15.67 -5.10 -15.76
CA LEU A 95 -16.78 -4.54 -16.54
C LEU A 95 -16.30 -3.97 -17.87
N THR A 96 -15.20 -3.21 -17.88
CA THR A 96 -14.64 -2.67 -19.14
C THR A 96 -14.19 -3.80 -20.07
N LEU A 97 -13.54 -4.85 -19.56
CA LEU A 97 -13.16 -6.01 -20.36
C LEU A 97 -14.38 -6.75 -20.92
N PHE A 98 -15.46 -6.87 -20.15
CA PHE A 98 -16.72 -7.45 -20.62
C PHE A 98 -17.28 -6.64 -21.80
N PHE A 99 -17.46 -5.33 -21.64
CA PHE A 99 -17.99 -4.48 -22.72
C PHE A 99 -17.07 -4.42 -23.94
N ALA A 100 -15.76 -4.31 -23.73
CA ALA A 100 -14.78 -4.33 -24.82
C ALA A 100 -14.80 -5.66 -25.57
N GLY A 101 -14.88 -6.78 -24.84
CA GLY A 101 -15.00 -8.12 -25.42
C GLY A 101 -16.28 -8.28 -26.25
N THR A 102 -17.44 -7.91 -25.70
CA THR A 102 -18.71 -7.94 -26.42
C THR A 102 -18.67 -7.06 -27.67
N PHE A 103 -18.14 -5.84 -27.57
CA PHE A 103 -18.00 -4.94 -28.71
C PHE A 103 -17.11 -5.54 -29.80
N THR A 104 -15.96 -6.12 -29.42
CA THR A 104 -15.03 -6.77 -30.36
C THR A 104 -15.70 -7.93 -31.10
N VAL A 105 -16.50 -8.75 -30.41
CA VAL A 105 -17.24 -9.86 -31.04
C VAL A 105 -18.30 -9.34 -32.01
N ILE A 106 -19.07 -8.32 -31.64
CA ILE A 106 -20.10 -7.73 -32.52
C ILE A 106 -19.47 -7.17 -33.79
N VAL A 107 -18.41 -6.37 -33.64
CA VAL A 107 -17.68 -5.79 -34.78
C VAL A 107 -17.02 -6.86 -35.63
N GLY A 108 -16.41 -7.88 -35.00
CA GLY A 108 -15.83 -9.03 -35.69
C GLY A 108 -16.84 -9.74 -36.59
N ASN A 109 -18.02 -10.04 -36.03
CA ASN A 109 -19.11 -10.67 -36.79
C ASN A 109 -19.59 -9.78 -37.95
N ALA A 110 -19.69 -8.46 -37.74
CA ALA A 110 -20.07 -7.53 -38.81
C ALA A 110 -19.04 -7.47 -39.95
N LEU A 111 -17.77 -7.75 -39.66
CA LEU A 111 -16.67 -7.78 -40.63
C LEU A 111 -16.36 -9.20 -41.15
N SER A 112 -17.14 -10.22 -40.75
CA SER A 112 -16.87 -11.63 -41.06
C SER A 112 -15.48 -12.12 -40.59
N ILE A 113 -14.99 -11.57 -39.48
CA ILE A 113 -13.73 -11.97 -38.82
C ILE A 113 -14.07 -12.92 -37.67
N ASP A 114 -13.46 -14.10 -37.65
CA ASP A 114 -13.57 -15.03 -36.51
C ASP A 114 -12.73 -14.58 -35.31
N VAL A 115 -13.31 -13.64 -34.57
CA VAL A 115 -12.72 -13.10 -33.33
C VAL A 115 -12.74 -14.15 -32.22
N MET A 116 -13.79 -14.97 -32.12
CA MET A 116 -13.93 -15.90 -31.02
C MET A 116 -12.93 -17.06 -31.14
N GLY A 117 -12.76 -17.62 -32.34
CA GLY A 117 -11.72 -18.62 -32.60
C GLY A 117 -10.32 -18.09 -32.32
N SER A 118 -10.05 -16.83 -32.70
CA SER A 118 -8.77 -16.16 -32.40
C SER A 118 -8.53 -15.98 -30.90
N ILE A 119 -9.56 -15.53 -30.15
CA ILE A 119 -9.46 -15.39 -28.69
C ILE A 119 -9.28 -16.75 -28.03
N GLU A 120 -10.00 -17.79 -28.45
CA GLU A 120 -9.87 -19.12 -27.89
C GLU A 120 -8.51 -19.75 -28.18
N ALA A 121 -7.98 -19.58 -29.39
CA ALA A 121 -6.63 -20.02 -29.74
C ALA A 121 -5.55 -19.36 -28.86
N VAL A 122 -5.71 -18.05 -28.57
CA VAL A 122 -4.74 -17.30 -27.77
C VAL A 122 -4.93 -17.52 -26.26
N THR A 123 -6.16 -17.65 -25.77
CA THR A 123 -6.44 -17.68 -24.32
C THR A 123 -6.68 -19.08 -23.77
N GLY A 124 -7.00 -20.06 -24.61
CA GLY A 124 -7.37 -21.42 -24.21
C GLY A 124 -6.30 -22.09 -23.36
N ALA A 125 -5.04 -22.04 -23.82
CA ALA A 125 -3.88 -22.59 -23.11
C ALA A 125 -3.57 -21.85 -21.79
N TYR A 126 -3.99 -20.59 -21.66
CA TYR A 126 -3.68 -19.73 -20.52
C TYR A 126 -4.87 -19.48 -19.59
N ARG A 127 -6.00 -20.16 -19.75
CA ARG A 127 -7.18 -19.98 -18.88
C ARG A 127 -6.84 -20.07 -17.38
N PRO A 128 -6.07 -21.07 -16.89
CA PRO A 128 -5.68 -21.13 -15.48
C PRO A 128 -4.83 -19.92 -15.07
N LEU A 129 -3.94 -19.49 -15.96
CA LEU A 129 -3.07 -18.34 -15.73
C LEU A 129 -3.88 -17.04 -15.59
N LEU A 130 -4.85 -16.83 -16.48
CA LEU A 130 -5.72 -15.65 -16.45
C LEU A 130 -6.54 -15.59 -15.16
N MET A 131 -7.02 -16.74 -14.66
CA MET A 131 -7.68 -16.81 -13.36
C MET A 131 -6.75 -16.42 -12.22
N ILE A 132 -5.53 -16.97 -12.20
CA ILE A 132 -4.52 -16.65 -11.18
C ILE A 132 -4.16 -15.16 -11.22
N ALA A 133 -3.92 -14.62 -12.42
CA ALA A 133 -3.65 -13.19 -12.62
C ALA A 133 -4.81 -12.31 -12.12
N GLY A 134 -6.06 -12.73 -12.33
CA GLY A 134 -7.24 -12.05 -11.80
C GLY A 134 -7.29 -12.03 -10.27
N VAL A 135 -7.00 -13.16 -9.61
CA VAL A 135 -6.93 -13.24 -8.14
C VAL A 135 -5.83 -12.33 -7.60
N PHE A 136 -4.68 -12.28 -8.27
CA PHE A 136 -3.57 -11.41 -7.84
C PHE A 136 -3.80 -9.93 -8.15
N ALA A 137 -4.48 -9.60 -9.24
CA ALA A 137 -4.95 -8.24 -9.49
C ALA A 137 -5.89 -7.78 -8.36
N LEU A 138 -6.81 -8.64 -7.93
CA LEU A 138 -7.68 -8.38 -6.79
C LEU A 138 -6.88 -8.18 -5.49
N ALA A 139 -5.97 -9.11 -5.18
CA ALA A 139 -5.13 -9.01 -3.99
C ALA A 139 -4.29 -7.72 -4.00
N GLY A 140 -3.60 -7.43 -5.10
CA GLY A 140 -2.80 -6.23 -5.30
C GLY A 140 -3.63 -4.97 -5.09
N SER A 141 -4.80 -4.87 -5.74
CA SER A 141 -5.67 -3.71 -5.60
C SER A 141 -6.23 -3.51 -4.19
N VAL A 142 -6.62 -4.59 -3.51
CA VAL A 142 -7.11 -4.53 -2.12
C VAL A 142 -6.01 -4.08 -1.17
N PHE A 143 -4.80 -4.65 -1.28
CA PHE A 143 -3.66 -4.24 -0.47
C PHE A 143 -3.27 -2.80 -0.77
N GLY A 144 -3.15 -2.43 -2.05
CA GLY A 144 -2.88 -1.07 -2.48
C GLY A 144 -3.88 -0.09 -1.87
N GLY A 145 -5.18 -0.36 -2.02
CA GLY A 145 -6.26 0.44 -1.45
C GLY A 145 -6.13 0.63 0.05
N ARG A 146 -5.83 -0.45 0.80
CA ARG A 146 -5.61 -0.38 2.24
C ARG A 146 -4.38 0.44 2.62
N PHE A 147 -3.27 0.33 1.88
CA PHE A 147 -2.07 1.15 2.10
C PHE A 147 -2.28 2.62 1.72
N GLY A 148 -3.14 2.89 0.75
CA GLY A 148 -3.53 4.24 0.36
C GLY A 148 -4.45 4.93 1.39
N GLU A 149 -5.15 4.16 2.21
CA GLU A 149 -6.10 4.70 3.19
C GLU A 149 -5.41 5.45 4.34
N GLY A 150 -5.99 6.57 4.75
CA GLY A 150 -5.68 7.19 6.04
C GLY A 150 -4.35 7.92 6.15
N TYR A 151 -3.56 8.11 5.09
CA TYR A 151 -2.32 8.90 5.20
C TYR A 151 -2.61 10.35 5.61
N ILE A 152 -3.70 10.98 5.15
CA ILE A 152 -4.07 12.34 5.59
C ILE A 152 -4.41 12.35 7.08
N VAL A 153 -5.16 11.35 7.58
CA VAL A 153 -5.49 11.24 9.01
C VAL A 153 -4.23 10.99 9.84
N ARG A 154 -3.30 10.16 9.36
CA ARG A 154 -2.00 9.92 10.03
C ARG A 154 -1.12 11.16 10.02
N LEU A 155 -1.11 11.91 8.93
CA LEU A 155 -0.36 13.16 8.81
C LEU A 155 -0.94 14.25 9.73
N ASP A 156 -2.26 14.41 9.75
CA ASP A 156 -2.94 15.34 10.66
C ASP A 156 -2.72 14.97 12.12
N THR A 157 -2.76 13.67 12.45
CA THR A 157 -2.47 13.19 13.81
C THR A 157 -1.02 13.45 14.19
N ALA A 158 -0.08 13.20 13.28
CA ALA A 158 1.34 13.47 13.50
C ALA A 158 1.59 14.97 13.69
N LEU A 159 1.00 15.81 12.84
CA LEU A 159 1.11 17.27 12.92
C LEU A 159 0.51 17.84 14.21
N THR A 160 -0.67 17.36 14.61
CA THR A 160 -1.29 17.76 15.89
C THR A 160 -0.52 17.28 17.11
N LEU A 161 0.09 16.09 17.05
CA LEU A 161 0.97 15.61 18.12
C LEU A 161 2.25 16.46 18.22
N THR A 162 2.88 16.82 17.10
CA THR A 162 4.04 17.73 17.11
C THR A 162 3.68 19.13 17.62
N ALA A 163 2.51 19.68 17.24
CA ALA A 163 2.05 20.98 17.73
C ALA A 163 1.78 20.96 19.24
N ARG A 164 1.15 19.89 19.76
CA ARG A 164 0.96 19.70 21.21
C ARG A 164 2.29 19.56 21.96
N ALA A 165 3.26 18.84 21.38
CA ALA A 165 4.59 18.68 21.97
C ALA A 165 5.40 20.00 21.98
N GLN A 166 5.22 20.88 21.00
CA GLN A 166 5.81 22.21 21.01
C GLN A 166 5.15 23.12 22.06
N ASN A 167 3.82 23.14 22.14
CA ASN A 167 3.09 23.94 23.13
C ASN A 167 3.42 23.54 24.57
N SER A 168 3.58 22.24 24.86
CA SER A 168 3.97 21.78 26.21
C SER A 168 5.40 22.19 26.57
N ARG A 169 6.32 22.22 25.61
CA ARG A 169 7.69 22.73 25.82
C ARG A 169 7.73 24.24 26.04
N GLN A 170 6.94 25.02 25.31
CA GLN A 170 6.83 26.46 25.53
C GLN A 170 6.25 26.78 26.91
N SER A 171 5.16 26.11 27.30
CA SER A 171 4.53 26.31 28.61
C SER A 171 5.46 25.95 29.78
N ARG A 172 6.32 24.93 29.60
CA ARG A 172 7.37 24.58 30.57
C ARG A 172 8.50 25.60 30.64
N LYS A 173 8.82 26.28 29.53
CA LYS A 173 9.87 27.30 29.48
C LYS A 173 9.42 28.62 30.12
N THR A 174 8.13 28.94 30.05
CA THR A 174 7.53 30.11 30.72
C THR A 174 7.25 29.94 32.21
N THR A 175 7.31 28.70 32.73
CA THR A 175 7.05 28.40 34.16
C THR A 175 8.32 28.22 34.99
N ILE A 176 9.52 28.34 34.40
CA ILE A 176 10.77 28.46 35.17
C ILE A 176 10.97 29.95 35.44
N PRO A 177 10.80 30.45 36.67
CA PRO A 177 11.09 31.84 36.99
C PRO A 177 12.60 32.04 36.86
N GLU A 178 13.00 32.81 35.86
CA GLU A 178 14.30 33.47 35.85
C GLU A 178 14.26 34.47 37.02
N SER A 179 15.17 34.31 37.98
CA SER A 179 15.25 35.00 39.28
C SER A 179 14.51 34.35 40.46
N ALA A 180 15.06 33.26 40.97
CA ALA A 180 15.09 33.10 42.42
C ALA A 180 16.18 34.07 42.96
N PRO A 181 15.85 35.07 43.80
CA PRO A 181 16.86 35.93 44.38
C PRO A 181 17.80 35.08 45.25
N ALA A 182 19.09 35.28 45.08
CA ALA A 182 20.15 34.59 45.82
C ALA A 182 19.86 34.61 47.32
N ALA A 183 19.64 33.42 47.90
CA ALA A 183 19.43 33.25 49.33
C ALA A 183 20.66 33.77 50.08
N LYS A 184 20.47 34.82 50.88
CA LYS A 184 21.44 35.28 51.88
C LYS A 184 21.83 34.09 52.76
N SER A 185 23.12 33.81 52.82
CA SER A 185 23.74 32.84 53.73
C SER A 185 23.36 33.16 55.18
N ILE A 186 22.58 32.27 55.80
CA ILE A 186 22.31 32.28 57.23
C ILE A 186 23.50 31.62 57.94
N PRO A 187 24.09 32.23 58.98
CA PRO A 187 25.18 31.61 59.72
C PRO A 187 24.67 30.39 60.48
N VAL A 188 25.28 29.23 60.23
CA VAL A 188 25.01 27.99 60.96
C VAL A 188 25.62 28.12 62.35
N THR A 189 24.80 28.39 63.35
CA THR A 189 25.13 28.16 64.76
C THR A 189 24.80 26.71 65.08
N THR A 190 25.84 25.88 65.22
CA THR A 190 25.78 24.51 65.77
C THR A 190 25.34 24.53 67.22
N PRO A 191 24.27 23.80 67.61
CA PRO A 191 24.09 23.33 68.97
C PRO A 191 24.69 21.93 69.09
N GLU A 192 25.66 21.79 69.99
CA GLU A 192 26.04 20.50 70.55
C GLU A 192 24.81 19.86 71.21
N ASP A 193 24.53 18.59 70.90
CA ASP A 193 23.71 17.75 71.80
C ASP A 193 24.45 16.44 72.08
N PRO A 194 24.88 16.22 73.34
CA PRO A 194 25.63 15.06 73.77
C PRO A 194 24.68 13.96 74.22
N ARG A 195 24.44 12.95 73.37
CA ARG A 195 23.93 11.65 73.83
C ARG A 195 24.37 10.50 72.92
N ARG A 196 25.51 9.94 73.33
CA ARG A 196 25.79 8.50 73.23
C ARG A 196 24.64 7.72 73.86
N GLU A 197 24.17 6.69 73.18
CA GLU A 197 24.05 5.30 73.67
C GLU A 197 23.49 4.49 72.50
N GLU A 198 24.38 3.74 71.85
CA GLU A 198 24.37 2.28 71.94
C GLU A 198 23.03 1.67 71.52
N LEU A 199 22.96 1.15 70.28
CA LEU A 199 22.30 -0.13 70.08
C LEU A 199 22.76 -0.81 68.77
N GLY A 200 23.35 -1.99 68.94
CA GLY A 200 22.92 -3.15 68.16
C GLY A 200 23.49 -3.34 66.76
N ARG A 201 24.61 -4.05 66.70
CA ARG A 201 25.23 -4.67 65.53
C ARG A 201 24.33 -5.72 64.81
N PRO A 202 24.75 -6.21 63.61
CA PRO A 202 23.89 -6.65 62.52
C PRO A 202 23.58 -8.16 62.53
N ARG A 203 22.63 -8.59 61.69
CA ARG A 203 22.50 -10.00 61.30
C ARG A 203 22.40 -10.14 59.78
N ARG A 204 23.49 -10.64 59.20
CA ARG A 204 23.53 -11.35 57.90
C ARG A 204 23.17 -12.81 58.15
N ALA A 205 22.30 -13.34 57.31
CA ALA A 205 22.19 -14.74 56.88
C ALA A 205 21.21 -14.66 55.69
N GLY A 206 21.37 -15.32 54.56
CA GLY A 206 22.28 -16.32 54.03
C GLY A 206 21.70 -16.68 52.67
#